data_AF-A0A8T3EB19-F1
#
_entry.id   AF-A0A8T3EB19-F1
#
_cell.length_a   1.000
_cell.length_b   1.000
_cell.length_c   1.000
_cell.angle_alpha   90.00
_cell.angle_beta   90.00
_cell.angle_gamma   90.00
#
_symmetry.space_group_name_H-M   'P 1'
#
loop_
_entity.id
_entity.type
_entity.pdbx_description
1 polymer ?
#
loop_
_entity_poly.entity_id
_entity_poly.type
_entity_poly.pdbx_seq_one_letter_code
_entity_poly.pdbx_strand_id
1 'polypeptide(L)'
;MAGEEAIGRPRTGYRGLERILRSAAVCLSLVVCLIRCTDCAKPSNIVFILTDDQDVVLGGMTPVKKARSLIGDAGVYFSNSFTVTPLCCPSRSSILTGQYPHNHEVRNNS
;
A
#
# COMPACT_ATOMS: atom_id res chain seq x y z
N MET A 1 -17.62 9.08 75.78
CA MET A 1 -18.46 10.19 75.25
C MET A 1 -17.49 11.31 74.88
N ALA A 2 -17.63 11.87 73.67
CA ALA A 2 -16.61 12.57 72.85
C ALA A 2 -15.71 11.60 72.07
N GLY A 3 -15.54 11.65 70.75
CA GLY A 3 -15.97 12.60 69.71
C GLY A 3 -14.92 12.58 68.58
N GLU A 4 -15.36 12.68 67.30
CA GLU A 4 -14.70 13.23 66.09
C GLU A 4 -13.19 12.89 65.81
N GLU A 5 -12.69 12.50 64.64
CA GLU A 5 -12.94 12.99 63.27
C GLU A 5 -12.53 11.93 62.23
N ALA A 6 -13.42 11.67 61.27
CA ALA A 6 -13.05 11.01 60.02
C ALA A 6 -12.39 12.04 59.09
N ILE A 7 -11.08 11.91 58.87
CA ILE A 7 -10.33 12.67 57.86
C ILE A 7 -10.88 12.33 56.47
N GLY A 8 -11.85 13.14 56.03
CA GLY A 8 -12.41 13.11 54.70
C GLY A 8 -11.38 13.58 53.68
N ARG A 9 -10.85 12.67 52.86
CA ARG A 9 -10.12 13.07 51.65
C ARG A 9 -11.09 13.82 50.73
N PRO A 10 -10.79 15.05 50.27
CA PRO A 10 -11.64 15.75 49.32
C PRO A 10 -11.68 14.96 48.01
N ARG A 11 -12.86 14.44 47.67
CA ARG A 11 -13.10 13.57 46.50
C ARG A 11 -13.75 14.31 45.34
N THR A 12 -13.43 15.56 45.05
CA THR A 12 -14.10 16.27 43.93
C THR A 12 -13.31 17.50 43.48
N GLY A 13 -12.65 17.43 42.31
CA GLY A 13 -12.05 18.62 41.70
C GLY A 13 -11.38 18.40 40.33
N TYR A 14 -10.74 17.25 40.12
CA TYR A 14 -9.88 17.06 38.94
C TYR A 14 -10.58 16.49 37.67
N ARG A 15 -11.87 16.14 37.74
CA ARG A 15 -12.62 15.58 36.59
C ARG A 15 -12.76 16.57 35.41
N GLY A 16 -12.82 17.88 35.67
CA GLY A 16 -12.86 18.90 34.64
C GLY A 16 -11.52 19.06 33.92
N LEU A 17 -10.42 19.04 34.69
CA LEU A 17 -9.06 19.14 34.19
C LEU A 17 -8.70 17.93 33.30
N GLU A 18 -9.11 16.71 33.69
CA GLU A 18 -8.92 15.52 32.86
C GLU A 18 -9.67 15.58 31.52
N ARG A 19 -10.86 16.16 31.48
CA ARG A 19 -11.62 16.33 30.23
C ARG A 19 -10.93 17.31 29.29
N ILE A 20 -10.42 18.43 29.84
CA ILE A 20 -9.67 19.43 29.07
C ILE A 20 -8.39 18.81 28.51
N LEU A 21 -7.62 18.09 29.34
CA LEU A 21 -6.39 17.41 28.91
C LEU A 21 -6.65 16.36 27.82
N ARG A 22 -7.72 15.56 27.94
CA ARG A 22 -8.11 14.58 26.91
C ARG A 22 -8.52 15.26 25.60
N SER A 23 -9.30 16.34 25.68
CA SER A 23 -9.71 17.09 24.48
C SER A 23 -8.52 17.76 23.79
N ALA A 24 -7.58 18.32 24.54
CA ALA A 24 -6.35 18.90 24.02
C ALA A 24 -5.44 17.86 23.36
N ALA A 25 -5.34 16.65 23.95
CA ALA A 25 -4.58 15.55 23.35
C ALA A 25 -5.19 15.06 22.02
N VAL A 26 -6.53 14.97 21.94
CA VAL A 26 -7.23 14.63 20.68
C VAL A 26 -7.00 15.70 19.62
N CYS A 27 -7.15 16.99 19.98
CA CYS A 27 -6.88 18.09 19.06
C CYS A 27 -5.41 18.10 18.59
N LEU A 28 -4.45 17.87 19.49
CA LEU A 28 -3.04 17.80 19.14
C LEU A 28 -2.74 16.64 18.19
N SER A 29 -3.36 15.47 18.41
CA SER A 29 -3.22 14.32 17.53
C SER A 29 -3.78 14.58 16.12
N LEU A 30 -4.92 15.26 16.03
CA LEU A 30 -5.56 15.66 14.77
C LEU A 30 -4.69 16.67 14.01
N VAL A 31 -4.15 17.67 14.71
CA VAL A 31 -3.26 18.68 14.12
C VAL A 31 -1.96 18.05 13.61
N VAL A 32 -1.36 17.12 14.38
CA VAL A 32 -0.16 16.38 13.93
C VAL A 32 -0.47 15.52 12.70
N CYS A 33 -1.64 14.89 12.65
CA CYS A 33 -2.06 14.09 11.49
C CYS A 33 -2.23 14.96 10.23
N LEU A 34 -2.85 16.13 10.37
CA LEU A 34 -3.02 17.09 9.27
C LEU A 34 -1.68 17.61 8.73
N ILE A 35 -0.72 17.91 9.61
CA ILE A 35 0.63 18.35 9.21
C ILE A 35 1.42 17.22 8.52
N ARG A 36 1.15 15.95 8.84
CA ARG A 36 1.79 14.79 8.18
C ARG A 36 1.26 14.53 6.78
N CYS A 37 0.04 14.98 6.46
CA CYS A 37 -0.55 14.82 5.13
C CYS A 37 -0.07 15.87 4.11
N THR A 38 0.65 16.92 4.52
CA THR A 38 1.12 17.99 3.62
C THR A 38 2.44 17.69 2.90
N ASP A 39 3.01 16.49 3.08
CA ASP A 39 4.16 16.06 2.29
C ASP A 39 3.70 15.84 0.84
N CYS A 40 3.86 16.89 0.03
CA CYS A 40 3.55 16.89 -1.39
C CYS A 40 4.55 15.94 -2.06
N ALA A 41 4.16 14.68 -2.12
CA ALA A 41 4.96 13.63 -2.72
C ALA A 41 5.26 14.02 -4.16
N LYS A 42 6.55 14.28 -4.42
CA LYS A 42 7.07 14.47 -5.77
C LYS A 42 6.54 13.32 -6.64
N PRO A 43 6.05 13.58 -7.86
CA PRO A 43 5.47 12.52 -8.69
C PRO A 43 6.48 11.39 -8.85
N SER A 44 6.04 10.18 -8.50
CA SER A 44 6.84 8.97 -8.65
C SER A 44 7.04 8.66 -10.14
N ASN A 45 8.26 8.30 -10.52
CA ASN A 45 8.51 7.75 -11.85
C ASN A 45 8.04 6.28 -11.87
N ILE A 46 7.36 5.88 -12.94
CA ILE A 46 6.96 4.50 -13.17
C ILE A 46 7.90 3.92 -14.22
N VAL A 47 8.67 2.90 -13.85
CA VAL A 47 9.50 2.13 -14.79
C VAL A 47 8.85 0.77 -14.98
N PHE A 48 8.42 0.50 -16.21
CA PHE A 48 7.83 -0.78 -16.58
C PHE A 48 8.89 -1.69 -17.23
N ILE A 49 9.15 -2.85 -16.62
CA ILE A 49 10.09 -3.86 -17.10
C ILE A 49 9.30 -5.09 -17.50
N LEU A 50 9.45 -5.52 -18.75
CA LEU A 50 8.78 -6.70 -19.30
C LEU A 50 9.81 -7.69 -19.82
N THR A 51 9.63 -8.97 -19.48
CA THR A 51 10.49 -10.07 -19.91
C THR A 51 9.62 -11.14 -20.56
N ASP A 52 9.99 -11.56 -21.77
CA ASP A 52 9.32 -12.65 -22.47
C ASP A 52 9.69 -14.04 -21.86
N ASP A 53 8.94 -15.08 -22.23
CA ASP A 53 9.17 -16.50 -21.92
C ASP A 53 9.24 -16.89 -20.42
N GLN A 54 8.56 -16.16 -19.54
CA GLN A 54 8.47 -16.47 -18.11
C GLN A 54 7.41 -17.54 -17.78
N ASP A 55 7.50 -18.70 -18.43
CA ASP A 55 6.54 -19.78 -18.21
C ASP A 55 6.71 -20.45 -16.83
N VAL A 56 5.59 -20.78 -16.19
CA VAL A 56 5.58 -21.39 -14.84
C VAL A 56 5.89 -22.88 -14.89
N VAL A 57 5.43 -23.59 -15.92
CA VAL A 57 5.54 -25.06 -16.03
C VAL A 57 6.95 -25.48 -16.44
N LEU A 58 7.55 -24.76 -17.39
CA LEU A 58 8.90 -24.96 -17.91
C LEU A 58 9.96 -24.32 -17.02
N GLY A 59 9.56 -23.62 -15.96
CA GLY A 59 10.48 -23.01 -15.01
C GLY A 59 11.22 -21.80 -15.58
N GLY A 60 10.58 -21.01 -16.45
CA GLY A 60 11.14 -19.79 -17.05
C GLY A 60 11.59 -18.75 -16.02
N MET A 61 11.01 -18.77 -14.81
CA MET A 61 11.43 -17.93 -13.68
C MET A 61 12.71 -18.41 -12.95
N THR A 62 13.18 -19.63 -13.22
CA THR A 62 14.35 -20.24 -12.55
C THR A 62 15.64 -19.45 -12.73
N PRO A 63 15.95 -18.85 -13.90
CA PRO A 63 17.12 -18.00 -14.07
C PRO A 63 16.99 -16.64 -13.37
N VAL A 64 15.77 -16.18 -13.06
CA VAL A 64 15.49 -14.81 -12.61
C VAL A 64 15.29 -14.70 -11.08
N LYS A 65 15.95 -15.58 -10.31
CA LYS A 65 15.78 -15.67 -8.84
C LYS A 65 16.08 -14.36 -8.11
N LYS A 66 17.12 -13.64 -8.53
CA LYS A 66 17.53 -12.40 -7.87
C LYS A 66 16.49 -11.30 -8.07
N ALA A 67 15.92 -11.16 -9.27
CA ALA A 67 14.86 -10.18 -9.51
C ALA A 67 13.59 -10.54 -8.73
N ARG A 68 13.23 -11.83 -8.67
CA ARG A 68 12.11 -12.30 -7.84
C ARG A 68 12.29 -11.94 -6.36
N SER A 69 13.47 -12.16 -5.79
CA SER A 69 13.75 -11.82 -4.40
C SER A 69 13.75 -10.31 -4.14
N LEU A 70 14.33 -9.51 -5.05
CA LEU A 70 14.46 -8.06 -4.86
C LEU A 70 13.18 -7.27 -5.16
N ILE A 71 12.33 -7.77 -6.08
CA ILE A 71 11.15 -7.03 -6.58
C ILE A 71 9.86 -7.74 -6.19
N GLY A 72 9.79 -9.06 -6.39
CA GLY A 72 8.60 -9.84 -6.09
C GLY A 72 8.37 -9.98 -4.58
N ASP A 73 9.36 -10.53 -3.87
CA ASP A 73 9.24 -10.83 -2.43
C ASP A 73 9.27 -9.55 -1.57
N ALA A 74 9.98 -8.51 -2.01
CA ALA A 74 10.00 -7.21 -1.35
C ALA A 74 8.80 -6.30 -1.74
N GLY A 75 8.06 -6.69 -2.77
CA GLY A 75 6.95 -5.92 -3.35
C GLY A 75 5.64 -6.71 -3.33
N VAL A 76 4.87 -6.57 -4.40
CA VAL A 76 3.60 -7.27 -4.58
C VAL A 76 3.75 -8.28 -5.70
N TYR A 77 3.36 -9.53 -5.42
CA TYR A 77 3.35 -10.62 -6.40
C TYR A 77 1.91 -11.02 -6.73
N PHE A 78 1.58 -11.02 -8.03
CA PHE A 78 0.28 -11.47 -8.51
C PHE A 78 0.34 -12.95 -8.89
N SER A 79 -0.22 -13.82 -8.05
CA SER A 79 -0.25 -15.27 -8.29
C SER A 79 -1.14 -15.67 -9.47
N ASN A 80 -2.14 -14.87 -9.77
CA ASN A 80 -3.05 -15.05 -10.90
C ASN A 80 -2.87 -13.89 -11.89
N SER A 81 -2.08 -14.11 -12.93
CA SER A 81 -1.93 -13.19 -14.05
C SER A 81 -2.13 -13.96 -15.35
N PHE A 82 -2.90 -13.38 -16.26
CA PHE A 82 -3.29 -14.04 -17.51
C PHE A 82 -2.96 -13.14 -18.69
N THR A 83 -2.43 -13.73 -19.75
CA THR A 83 -2.28 -13.04 -21.03
C THR A 83 -3.57 -13.16 -21.85
N VAL A 84 -3.94 -12.11 -22.57
CA VAL A 84 -5.07 -12.14 -23.51
C VAL A 84 -4.78 -13.00 -24.75
N THR A 85 -3.50 -13.23 -25.05
CA THR A 85 -3.05 -14.03 -26.21
C THR A 85 -1.67 -14.66 -25.93
N PRO A 86 -1.41 -15.90 -26.38
CA PRO A 86 -0.11 -16.54 -26.21
C PRO A 86 0.96 -16.08 -27.22
N LEU A 87 0.71 -15.03 -28.00
CA LEU A 87 1.65 -14.48 -28.98
C LEU A 87 2.38 -13.24 -28.43
N CYS A 88 3.71 -13.18 -28.60
CA CYS A 88 4.58 -12.16 -28.02
C CYS A 88 4.20 -10.71 -28.41
N CYS A 89 4.13 -10.40 -29.71
CA CYS A 89 3.82 -9.04 -30.15
C CYS A 89 2.42 -8.56 -29.71
N PRO A 90 1.33 -9.31 -29.95
CA PRO A 90 0.02 -8.84 -29.56
C PRO A 90 -0.16 -8.83 -28.03
N SER A 91 0.46 -9.74 -27.27
CA SER A 91 0.45 -9.69 -25.80
C SER A 91 1.10 -8.41 -25.27
N ARG A 92 2.29 -8.07 -25.76
CA ARG A 92 3.00 -6.83 -25.39
C ARG A 92 2.19 -5.58 -25.76
N SER A 93 1.59 -5.56 -26.95
CA SER A 93 0.72 -4.48 -27.38
C SER A 93 -0.51 -4.35 -26.47
N SER A 94 -1.14 -5.46 -26.08
CA SER A 94 -2.27 -5.45 -25.15
C SER A 94 -1.89 -4.89 -23.77
N ILE A 95 -0.72 -5.28 -23.23
CA ILE A 95 -0.21 -4.78 -21.95
C ILE A 95 0.04 -3.26 -22.00
N LEU A 96 0.65 -2.76 -23.07
CA LEU A 96 1.03 -1.34 -23.19
C LEU A 96 -0.14 -0.42 -23.53
N THR A 97 -1.15 -0.92 -24.25
CA THR A 97 -2.30 -0.12 -24.70
C THR A 97 -3.55 -0.30 -23.86
N GLY A 98 -3.65 -1.39 -23.09
CA GLY A 98 -4.87 -1.78 -22.38
C GLY A 98 -6.00 -2.25 -23.31
N GLN A 99 -5.69 -2.55 -24.57
CA GLN A 99 -6.66 -2.96 -25.58
C GLN A 99 -6.53 -4.44 -25.94
N TYR A 100 -7.60 -5.07 -26.44
CA TYR A 100 -7.52 -6.43 -26.98
C TYR A 100 -6.89 -6.45 -28.38
N PRO A 101 -6.42 -7.63 -28.86
CA PRO A 101 -5.82 -7.76 -30.19
C PRO A 101 -6.68 -7.30 -31.37
N HIS A 102 -8.01 -7.38 -31.24
CA HIS A 102 -8.95 -6.90 -32.25
C HIS A 102 -9.19 -5.38 -32.23
N ASN A 103 -8.60 -4.65 -31.29
CA ASN A 103 -8.64 -3.19 -31.20
C ASN A 103 -7.30 -2.57 -31.58
N HIS A 104 -6.19 -3.15 -31.12
CA HIS A 104 -4.85 -2.65 -31.43
C HIS A 104 -4.26 -3.24 -32.72
N GLU A 105 -4.98 -4.14 -33.40
CA GLU A 105 -4.71 -4.70 -34.74
C GLU A 105 -3.38 -5.48 -34.93
N VAL A 106 -2.49 -5.52 -33.94
CA VAL A 106 -1.38 -6.48 -33.89
C VAL A 106 -1.94 -7.88 -33.69
N ARG A 107 -1.74 -8.78 -34.67
CA ARG A 107 -2.36 -10.12 -34.70
C ARG A 107 -1.36 -11.29 -34.72
N ASN A 108 -0.10 -11.02 -35.03
CA ASN A 108 0.97 -12.01 -35.19
C ASN A 108 2.29 -11.47 -34.59
N ASN A 109 3.37 -12.23 -34.72
CA ASN A 109 4.71 -11.84 -34.24
C ASN A 109 5.63 -11.27 -35.32
N SER A 110 5.14 -11.08 -36.55
CA SER A 110 5.94 -10.78 -37.74
C SER A 110 5.42 -9.57 -38.49
#